data_AF-A0A818CDI7-F1
#
_entry.id   AF-A0A818CDI7-F1
#
_cell.length_a   1.000
_cell.length_b   1.000
_cell.length_c   1.000
_cell.angle_alpha   90.00
_cell.angle_beta   90.00
_cell.angle_gamma   90.00
#
_symmetry.space_group_name_H-M   'P 1'
#
loop_
_entity.id
_entity.type
_entity.pdbx_description
1 polymer ?
#
loop_
_entity_poly.entity_id
_entity_poly.type
_entity_poly.pdbx_seq_one_letter_code
_entity_poly.pdbx_strand_id
1 'polypeptide(L)'
;MGFFYDTSFDPSVPTQNLVTDDDDGGDSSLQFHIEAFLEAGHPYILVVTTHGDAETGSFSITADGPATVDFLSITPTTSQPMIIPSIAPVISSSYSSSLSSSSGIFQRVYGDPEYFYYFHAIQVTVSTSGTYTFTSDSDLDTMGYFYDTSFDPSVPTENLITDDDDGGDSSYQFLIEAFLEAGHTYILVVTTHRESETGSFSVSASGPDTANFLSITPTTIQPITMREFTKNTLPAREKYAFGDTF
;
A
#
# COMPACT_ATOMS: atom_id res chain seq x y z
N MET A 1 -5.60 -30.52 12.23
CA MET A 1 -4.24 -30.87 11.81
C MET A 1 -3.80 -29.89 10.73
N GLY A 2 -2.55 -29.43 10.80
CA GLY A 2 -1.94 -28.54 9.81
C GLY A 2 -0.72 -29.21 9.20
N PHE A 3 -0.63 -29.23 7.88
CA PHE A 3 0.52 -29.76 7.14
C PHE A 3 1.09 -28.63 6.28
N PHE A 4 2.39 -28.42 6.37
CA PHE A 4 3.09 -27.35 5.70
C PHE A 4 4.03 -27.90 4.63
N TYR A 5 3.83 -27.49 3.38
CA TYR A 5 4.53 -28.00 2.21
C TYR A 5 5.33 -26.92 1.51
N ASP A 6 6.44 -27.34 0.91
CA ASP A 6 7.27 -26.53 0.03
C ASP A 6 6.75 -26.60 -1.41
N THR A 7 6.36 -25.47 -1.99
CA THR A 7 5.99 -25.22 -3.41
C THR A 7 4.89 -26.08 -4.07
N SER A 8 4.56 -27.25 -3.55
CA SER A 8 3.54 -28.13 -4.12
C SER A 8 3.02 -29.18 -3.15
N PHE A 9 1.76 -29.57 -3.33
CA PHE A 9 1.07 -30.63 -2.58
C PHE A 9 0.40 -31.60 -3.56
N ASP A 10 0.69 -32.89 -3.43
CA ASP A 10 0.01 -33.96 -4.17
C ASP A 10 -0.75 -34.86 -3.18
N PRO A 11 -2.10 -34.88 -3.19
CA PRO A 11 -2.86 -35.71 -2.27
C PRO A 11 -2.67 -37.22 -2.49
N SER A 12 -2.15 -37.63 -3.66
CA SER A 12 -1.80 -39.04 -3.92
C SER A 12 -0.45 -39.43 -3.31
N VAL A 13 0.41 -38.45 -2.98
CA VAL A 13 1.70 -38.63 -2.33
C VAL A 13 1.88 -37.56 -1.24
N PRO A 14 1.08 -37.59 -0.16
CA PRO A 14 0.95 -36.47 0.78
C PRO A 14 2.19 -36.22 1.66
N THR A 15 3.23 -37.04 1.56
CA THR A 15 4.51 -36.82 2.23
C THR A 15 5.54 -36.13 1.34
N GLN A 16 5.27 -36.01 0.04
CA GLN A 16 6.14 -35.31 -0.88
C GLN A 16 6.13 -33.81 -0.59
N ASN A 17 7.31 -33.21 -0.48
CA ASN A 17 7.52 -31.79 -0.17
C ASN A 17 6.95 -31.32 1.18
N LEU A 18 6.60 -32.25 2.07
CA LEU A 18 6.20 -31.89 3.44
C LEU A 18 7.42 -31.32 4.16
N VAL A 19 7.31 -30.09 4.64
CA VAL A 19 8.31 -29.39 5.45
C VAL A 19 8.14 -29.79 6.91
N THR A 20 6.92 -29.64 7.42
CA THR A 20 6.55 -29.95 8.80
C THR A 20 5.04 -30.07 8.92
N ASP A 21 4.57 -30.71 9.97
CA ASP A 21 3.17 -30.85 10.31
C ASP A 21 3.00 -30.85 11.82
N ASP A 22 1.81 -30.45 12.25
CA ASP A 22 1.43 -30.50 13.66
C ASP A 22 -0.09 -30.70 13.77
N ASP A 23 -0.51 -31.40 14.82
CA ASP A 23 -1.92 -31.65 15.11
C ASP A 23 -2.36 -31.27 16.53
N ASP A 24 -1.44 -31.05 17.46
CA ASP A 24 -1.76 -30.76 18.86
C ASP A 24 -0.86 -29.72 19.57
N GLY A 25 0.00 -28.99 18.85
CA GLY A 25 0.95 -28.03 19.43
C GLY A 25 0.42 -26.63 19.78
N GLY A 26 -0.83 -26.28 19.46
CA GLY A 26 -1.41 -24.95 19.72
C GLY A 26 -1.96 -24.74 21.15
N ASP A 27 -2.35 -23.50 21.48
CA ASP A 27 -2.75 -23.00 22.82
C ASP A 27 -3.86 -23.78 23.55
N SER A 28 -4.50 -24.74 22.90
CA SER A 28 -5.57 -25.58 23.46
C SER A 28 -5.32 -27.08 23.34
N SER A 29 -4.10 -27.51 22.95
CA SER A 29 -3.70 -28.92 22.76
C SER A 29 -4.56 -29.73 21.77
N LEU A 30 -5.33 -29.04 20.93
CA LEU A 30 -6.23 -29.60 19.91
C LEU A 30 -6.14 -28.84 18.59
N GLN A 31 -5.22 -27.87 18.51
CA GLN A 31 -4.96 -27.04 17.34
C GLN A 31 -3.52 -27.26 16.93
N PHE A 32 -3.24 -27.10 15.64
CA PHE A 32 -1.86 -27.12 15.16
C PHE A 32 -1.17 -25.79 15.45
N HIS A 33 0.13 -25.84 15.66
CA HIS A 33 1.07 -24.74 15.73
C HIS A 33 2.32 -25.13 14.95
N ILE A 34 2.52 -24.45 13.82
CA ILE A 34 3.65 -24.70 12.93
C ILE A 34 4.64 -23.55 13.07
N GLU A 35 5.86 -23.86 13.50
CA GLU A 35 7.00 -22.95 13.45
C GLU A 35 7.89 -23.35 12.27
N ALA A 36 8.03 -22.45 11.29
CA ALA A 36 8.83 -22.69 10.10
C ALA A 36 9.61 -21.44 9.68
N PHE A 37 10.83 -21.64 9.16
CA PHE A 37 11.57 -20.58 8.50
C PHE A 37 11.04 -20.42 7.07
N LEU A 38 10.55 -19.22 6.74
CA LEU A 38 10.03 -18.90 5.41
C LEU A 38 11.02 -17.99 4.67
N GLU A 39 11.34 -18.37 3.44
CA GLU A 39 12.13 -17.52 2.55
C GLU A 39 11.23 -16.44 1.93
N ALA A 40 11.65 -15.17 2.02
CA ALA A 40 10.88 -14.05 1.50
C ALA A 40 10.63 -14.22 -0.02
N GLY A 41 9.36 -14.15 -0.41
CA GLY A 41 8.93 -14.31 -1.80
C GLY A 41 8.93 -15.76 -2.32
N HIS A 42 9.26 -16.75 -1.49
CA HIS A 42 9.11 -18.16 -1.82
C HIS A 42 7.72 -18.66 -1.38
N PRO A 43 6.92 -19.27 -2.26
CA PRO A 43 5.57 -19.68 -1.92
C PRO A 43 5.52 -21.06 -1.25
N TYR A 44 4.67 -21.20 -0.25
CA TYR A 44 4.43 -22.43 0.50
C TYR A 44 2.94 -22.81 0.47
N ILE A 45 2.62 -24.07 0.77
CA ILE A 45 1.23 -24.54 0.91
C ILE A 45 0.97 -24.96 2.35
N LEU A 46 -0.07 -24.39 2.94
CA LEU A 46 -0.65 -24.87 4.19
C LEU A 46 -1.93 -25.66 3.89
N VAL A 47 -1.93 -26.94 4.24
CA VAL A 47 -3.11 -27.80 4.20
C VAL A 47 -3.67 -27.92 5.60
N VAL A 48 -4.92 -27.46 5.79
CA VAL A 48 -5.67 -27.63 7.03
C VAL A 48 -6.69 -28.75 6.84
N THR A 49 -6.67 -29.73 7.72
CA THR A 49 -7.60 -30.87 7.69
C THR A 49 -8.09 -31.26 9.08
N THR A 50 -9.25 -31.92 9.11
CA THR A 50 -9.83 -32.52 10.31
C THR A 50 -9.14 -33.82 10.67
N HIS A 51 -9.20 -34.21 11.95
CA HIS A 51 -8.61 -35.47 12.43
C HIS A 51 -9.47 -36.67 12.03
N GLY A 52 -10.80 -36.55 12.13
CA GLY A 52 -11.75 -37.60 11.78
C GLY A 52 -12.29 -37.49 10.36
N ASP A 53 -12.74 -38.64 9.83
CA ASP A 53 -13.45 -38.73 8.56
C ASP A 53 -14.80 -37.98 8.62
N ALA A 54 -15.11 -37.26 7.54
CA ALA A 54 -16.37 -36.52 7.37
C ALA A 54 -16.64 -35.41 8.41
N GLU A 55 -15.64 -35.03 9.20
CA GLU A 55 -15.71 -33.84 10.04
C GLU A 55 -15.69 -32.57 9.18
N THR A 56 -16.47 -31.57 9.58
CA THR A 56 -16.50 -30.25 8.93
C THR A 56 -16.63 -29.17 9.99
N GLY A 57 -16.11 -27.98 9.70
CA GLY A 57 -16.16 -26.85 10.61
C GLY A 57 -15.52 -25.62 9.99
N SER A 58 -15.85 -24.44 10.53
CA SER A 58 -15.12 -23.21 10.24
C SER A 58 -13.77 -23.22 10.95
N PHE A 59 -12.77 -22.63 10.32
CA PHE A 59 -11.46 -22.41 10.92
C PHE A 59 -10.98 -20.98 10.62
N SER A 60 -10.00 -20.52 11.39
CA SER A 60 -9.23 -19.31 11.14
C SER A 60 -7.75 -19.66 11.24
N ILE A 61 -6.91 -18.99 10.47
CA ILE A 61 -5.46 -19.14 10.53
C ILE A 61 -4.88 -17.76 10.88
N THR A 62 -3.90 -17.77 11.77
CA THR A 62 -3.10 -16.60 12.11
C THR A 62 -1.63 -16.95 11.86
N ALA A 63 -0.90 -16.07 11.20
CA ALA A 63 0.55 -16.14 11.12
C ALA A 63 1.13 -14.95 11.89
N ASP A 64 2.20 -15.20 12.62
CA ASP A 64 3.00 -14.18 13.30
C ASP A 64 4.47 -14.36 12.90
N GLY A 65 5.19 -13.26 12.79
CA GLY A 65 6.54 -13.26 12.27
C GLY A 65 7.10 -11.87 12.02
N PRO A 66 8.36 -11.77 11.60
CA PRO A 66 9.02 -10.49 11.36
C PRO A 66 8.53 -9.74 10.11
N ALA A 67 7.64 -10.35 9.31
CA ALA A 67 7.09 -9.79 8.09
C ALA A 67 5.65 -10.30 7.85
N THR A 68 4.91 -9.61 6.98
CA THR A 68 3.55 -9.98 6.58
C THR A 68 3.52 -11.31 5.83
N VAL A 69 2.48 -12.11 6.09
CA VAL A 69 2.19 -13.37 5.38
C VAL A 69 0.83 -13.24 4.71
N ASP A 70 0.80 -13.32 3.38
CA ASP A 70 -0.43 -13.29 2.60
C ASP A 70 -0.97 -14.71 2.37
N PHE A 71 -2.26 -14.91 2.69
CA PHE A 71 -2.93 -16.18 2.47
C PHE A 71 -3.78 -16.14 1.20
N LEU A 72 -3.44 -16.97 0.21
CA LEU A 72 -4.27 -17.21 -0.96
C LEU A 72 -4.97 -18.56 -0.85
N SER A 73 -6.31 -18.56 -0.85
CA SER A 73 -7.08 -19.80 -0.90
C SER A 73 -7.01 -20.44 -2.29
N ILE A 74 -6.58 -21.69 -2.34
CA ILE A 74 -6.46 -22.47 -3.57
C ILE A 74 -7.33 -23.73 -3.45
N THR A 75 -8.19 -23.97 -4.44
CA THR A 75 -9.05 -25.15 -4.48
C THR A 75 -8.37 -26.24 -5.31
N PRO A 76 -7.98 -27.39 -4.72
CA PRO A 76 -7.43 -28.49 -5.50
C PRO A 76 -8.48 -29.07 -6.45
N THR A 77 -8.18 -29.11 -7.74
CA THR A 77 -8.89 -29.97 -8.68
C THR A 77 -8.37 -31.40 -8.52
N THR A 78 -9.27 -32.36 -8.34
CA THR A 78 -8.94 -33.74 -7.95
C THR A 78 -7.84 -34.39 -8.80
N SER A 79 -6.93 -35.11 -8.12
CA SER A 79 -5.88 -36.00 -8.65
C SER A 79 -4.68 -35.40 -9.39
N GLN A 80 -4.52 -34.07 -9.43
CA GLN A 80 -3.32 -33.46 -9.99
C GLN A 80 -2.45 -32.81 -8.90
N PRO A 81 -1.11 -32.88 -9.01
CA PRO A 81 -0.22 -32.14 -8.13
C PRO A 81 -0.57 -30.67 -8.21
N MET A 82 -0.81 -30.05 -7.06
CA MET A 82 -0.98 -28.62 -6.95
C MET A 82 0.39 -27.98 -7.11
N ILE A 83 0.71 -27.55 -8.33
CA ILE A 83 1.87 -26.70 -8.59
C ILE A 83 1.41 -25.28 -8.32
N ILE A 84 1.98 -24.63 -7.30
CA ILE A 84 1.78 -23.18 -7.16
C ILE A 84 2.31 -22.57 -8.47
N PRO A 85 1.49 -21.87 -9.29
CA PRO A 85 2.04 -21.11 -10.40
C PRO A 85 3.11 -20.21 -9.79
N SER A 86 4.35 -20.24 -10.28
CA SER A 86 5.46 -19.44 -9.74
C SER A 86 4.95 -18.03 -9.45
N ILE A 87 4.63 -17.77 -8.18
CA ILE A 87 4.26 -16.44 -7.73
C ILE A 87 5.62 -15.77 -7.72
N ALA A 88 5.83 -14.83 -8.64
CA ALA A 88 7.04 -14.06 -8.62
C ALA A 88 7.18 -13.49 -7.20
N PRO A 89 8.36 -13.62 -6.56
CA PRO A 89 8.56 -13.11 -5.21
C PRO A 89 8.12 -11.64 -5.18
N VAL A 90 7.18 -11.32 -4.28
CA VAL A 90 6.81 -9.92 -4.04
C VAL A 90 7.97 -9.29 -3.29
N ILE A 91 8.65 -8.35 -3.95
CA ILE A 91 9.79 -7.65 -3.40
C ILE A 91 9.30 -6.35 -2.76
N SER A 92 9.68 -6.15 -1.49
CA SER A 92 9.35 -4.95 -0.75
C SER A 92 10.52 -3.95 -0.74
N SER A 93 10.21 -2.69 -0.94
CA SER A 93 11.12 -1.54 -0.85
C SER A 93 10.56 -0.53 0.15
N SER A 94 11.42 0.23 0.83
CA SER A 94 10.96 1.26 1.77
C SER A 94 11.66 2.60 1.58
N TYR A 95 10.95 3.65 1.95
CA TYR A 95 11.42 5.02 1.97
C TYR A 95 10.89 5.72 3.22
N SER A 96 11.66 6.62 3.83
CA SER A 96 11.20 7.37 4.99
C SER A 96 11.66 8.82 4.91
N SER A 97 10.80 9.73 5.37
CA SER A 97 11.07 11.16 5.40
C SER A 97 10.16 11.84 6.44
N SER A 98 10.06 13.17 6.39
CA SER A 98 9.14 13.94 7.22
C SER A 98 8.52 15.12 6.48
N LEU A 99 7.30 15.47 6.88
CA LEU A 99 6.65 16.73 6.54
C LEU A 99 6.98 17.76 7.61
N SER A 100 7.38 18.95 7.18
CA SER A 100 7.80 20.03 8.06
C SER A 100 7.34 21.39 7.54
N SER A 101 7.47 22.45 8.33
CA SER A 101 7.20 23.81 7.89
C SER A 101 8.15 24.33 6.79
N SER A 102 9.22 23.59 6.48
CA SER A 102 10.10 23.85 5.34
C SER A 102 9.75 23.05 4.08
N SER A 103 8.78 22.13 4.16
CA SER A 103 8.29 21.38 3.00
C SER A 103 7.57 22.32 2.02
N GLY A 104 7.51 21.90 0.76
CA GLY A 104 6.67 22.59 -0.23
C GLY A 104 5.20 22.55 0.21
N ILE A 105 4.43 23.53 -0.25
CA ILE A 105 2.98 23.57 -0.02
C ILE A 105 2.21 23.49 -1.34
N PHE A 106 1.05 22.87 -1.30
CA PHE A 106 0.12 22.84 -2.43
C PHE A 106 -1.33 22.79 -1.96
N GLN A 107 -2.25 23.13 -2.85
CA GLN A 107 -3.67 22.87 -2.64
C GLN A 107 -3.95 21.42 -3.06
N ARG A 108 -4.54 20.60 -2.18
CA ARG A 108 -4.86 19.21 -2.50
C ARG A 108 -5.89 19.12 -3.62
N VAL A 109 -5.84 18.02 -4.36
CA VAL A 109 -6.90 17.67 -5.32
C VAL A 109 -8.17 17.39 -4.53
N TYR A 110 -9.28 18.02 -4.91
CA TYR A 110 -10.57 17.97 -4.19
C TYR A 110 -10.57 18.55 -2.77
N GLY A 111 -9.45 19.10 -2.29
CA GLY A 111 -9.37 19.82 -1.02
C GLY A 111 -10.05 21.19 -1.08
N ASP A 112 -10.37 21.73 0.09
CA ASP A 112 -10.89 23.10 0.21
C ASP A 112 -9.88 24.10 -0.38
N PRO A 113 -10.32 25.01 -1.29
CA PRO A 113 -9.44 26.00 -1.91
C PRO A 113 -8.83 27.02 -0.95
N GLU A 114 -9.29 27.10 0.29
CA GLU A 114 -8.73 28.00 1.30
C GLU A 114 -7.51 27.40 2.04
N TYR A 115 -7.26 26.10 1.92
CA TYR A 115 -6.21 25.39 2.67
C TYR A 115 -5.04 24.92 1.81
N PHE A 116 -3.85 24.96 2.41
CA PHE A 116 -2.60 24.49 1.83
C PHE A 116 -1.96 23.45 2.73
N TYR A 117 -1.36 22.44 2.11
CA TYR A 117 -0.85 21.25 2.77
C TYR A 117 0.64 21.10 2.48
N TYR A 118 1.41 20.70 3.48
CA TYR A 118 2.81 20.35 3.27
C TYR A 118 2.89 19.05 2.46
N PHE A 119 3.79 18.99 1.49
CA PHE A 119 3.99 17.79 0.70
C PHE A 119 5.45 17.39 0.61
N HIS A 120 5.66 16.10 0.32
CA HIS A 120 6.95 15.53 -0.04
C HIS A 120 6.82 14.75 -1.35
N ALA A 121 7.63 15.09 -2.35
CA ALA A 121 7.61 14.45 -3.66
C ALA A 121 8.75 13.44 -3.82
N ILE A 122 8.38 12.24 -4.25
CA ILE A 122 9.27 11.08 -4.39
C ILE A 122 9.18 10.62 -5.84
N GLN A 123 10.30 10.65 -6.55
CA GLN A 123 10.43 10.01 -7.84
C GLN A 123 10.52 8.49 -7.64
N VAL A 124 9.73 7.74 -8.39
CA VAL A 124 9.67 6.28 -8.38
C VAL A 124 10.05 5.75 -9.76
N THR A 125 10.95 4.77 -9.78
CA THR A 125 11.31 4.02 -10.99
C THR A 125 11.46 2.53 -10.67
N VAL A 126 11.09 1.68 -11.63
CA VAL A 126 11.16 0.22 -11.51
C VAL A 126 11.91 -0.39 -12.69
N SER A 127 12.56 -1.53 -12.47
CA SER A 127 13.28 -2.27 -13.53
C SER A 127 12.42 -3.34 -14.20
N THR A 128 11.30 -3.72 -13.55
CA THR A 128 10.38 -4.75 -14.02
C THR A 128 8.98 -4.16 -14.10
N SER A 129 8.33 -4.25 -15.26
CA SER A 129 6.95 -3.78 -15.39
C SER A 129 6.00 -4.68 -14.62
N GLY A 130 4.99 -4.09 -14.00
CA GLY A 130 3.94 -4.84 -13.30
C GLY A 130 3.17 -3.97 -12.33
N THR A 131 2.26 -4.60 -11.59
CA THR A 131 1.50 -3.93 -10.54
C THR A 131 2.35 -3.77 -9.30
N TYR A 132 2.44 -2.55 -8.79
CA TYR A 132 3.05 -2.21 -7.52
C TYR A 132 2.00 -1.62 -6.59
N THR A 133 2.11 -1.98 -5.32
CA THR A 133 1.28 -1.43 -4.24
C THR A 133 2.15 -0.57 -3.34
N PHE A 134 1.74 0.66 -3.08
CA PHE A 134 2.39 1.60 -2.19
C PHE A 134 1.52 1.85 -0.97
N THR A 135 2.07 1.71 0.23
CA THR A 135 1.37 2.05 1.48
C THR A 135 2.20 3.01 2.31
N SER A 136 1.53 3.85 3.11
CA SER A 136 2.20 4.65 4.14
C SER A 136 2.10 4.03 5.52
N ASP A 137 3.02 4.45 6.39
CA ASP A 137 2.93 4.26 7.84
C ASP A 137 3.41 5.53 8.56
N SER A 138 2.55 6.07 9.43
CA SER A 138 2.74 7.32 10.15
C SER A 138 1.73 7.47 11.30
N ASP A 139 2.06 8.31 12.29
CA ASP A 139 1.09 8.83 13.26
C ASP A 139 0.17 9.92 12.66
N LEU A 140 0.48 10.39 11.44
CA LEU A 140 -0.31 11.35 10.69
C LEU A 140 -1.42 10.65 9.90
N ASP A 141 -2.50 11.36 9.64
CA ASP A 141 -3.52 11.00 8.66
C ASP A 141 -2.98 11.34 7.27
N THR A 142 -2.39 10.36 6.57
CA THR A 142 -1.61 10.58 5.36
C THR A 142 -2.42 10.34 4.10
N MET A 143 -2.18 11.15 3.07
CA MET A 143 -2.69 10.91 1.73
C MET A 143 -1.56 10.76 0.72
N GLY A 144 -1.79 9.90 -0.26
CA GLY A 144 -0.91 9.69 -1.39
C GLY A 144 -1.56 10.17 -2.68
N TYR A 145 -0.78 10.83 -3.53
CA TYR A 145 -1.15 11.15 -4.90
C TYR A 145 -0.08 10.60 -5.84
N PHE A 146 -0.48 9.82 -6.83
CA PHE A 146 0.45 9.17 -7.76
C PHE A 146 0.30 9.76 -9.16
N TYR A 147 1.40 10.25 -9.71
CA TYR A 147 1.45 10.99 -10.96
C TYR A 147 2.30 10.28 -12.01
N ASP A 148 1.90 10.45 -13.26
CA ASP A 148 2.70 10.11 -14.42
C ASP A 148 3.77 11.18 -14.67
N THR A 149 5.05 10.79 -14.77
CA THR A 149 6.19 11.60 -15.24
C THR A 149 6.56 12.84 -14.41
N SER A 150 5.61 13.67 -14.00
CA SER A 150 5.85 14.94 -13.30
C SER A 150 4.67 15.36 -12.45
N PHE A 151 4.97 16.07 -11.35
CA PHE A 151 4.02 16.74 -10.48
C PHE A 151 4.28 18.25 -10.49
N ASP A 152 3.23 19.05 -10.70
CA ASP A 152 3.25 20.50 -10.54
C ASP A 152 2.30 20.93 -9.40
N PRO A 153 2.81 21.50 -8.29
CA PRO A 153 1.97 21.88 -7.16
C PRO A 153 0.98 23.03 -7.47
N SER A 154 1.17 23.77 -8.57
CA SER A 154 0.25 24.81 -9.03
C SER A 154 -0.90 24.27 -9.86
N VAL A 155 -0.77 23.06 -10.42
CA VAL A 155 -1.81 22.36 -11.19
C VAL A 155 -1.84 20.88 -10.76
N PRO A 156 -2.24 20.58 -9.51
CA PRO A 156 -2.11 19.25 -8.91
C PRO A 156 -3.04 18.18 -9.54
N THR A 157 -3.91 18.56 -10.45
CA THR A 157 -4.71 17.61 -11.24
C THR A 157 -4.00 17.14 -12.51
N GLU A 158 -2.94 17.81 -12.93
CA GLU A 158 -2.20 17.45 -14.14
C GLU A 158 -1.35 16.20 -13.89
N ASN A 159 -1.45 15.23 -14.81
CA ASN A 159 -0.79 13.91 -14.76
C ASN A 159 -1.16 13.02 -13.57
N LEU A 160 -2.20 13.36 -12.79
CA LEU A 160 -2.66 12.49 -11.70
C LEU A 160 -3.19 11.17 -12.29
N ILE A 161 -2.64 10.05 -11.82
CA ILE A 161 -3.10 8.70 -12.16
C ILE A 161 -4.18 8.26 -11.17
N THR A 162 -3.87 8.34 -9.88
CA THR A 162 -4.74 7.93 -8.78
C THR A 162 -4.29 8.57 -7.47
N ASP A 163 -5.16 8.57 -6.49
CA ASP A 163 -4.93 9.04 -5.13
C ASP A 163 -5.69 8.18 -4.13
N ASP A 164 -5.25 8.20 -2.88
CA ASP A 164 -5.91 7.52 -1.76
C ASP A 164 -5.48 8.13 -0.41
N ASP A 165 -6.33 8.01 0.62
CA ASP A 165 -6.11 8.51 1.97
C ASP A 165 -6.45 7.53 3.10
N ASP A 166 -7.21 6.48 2.82
CA ASP A 166 -7.77 5.59 3.85
C ASP A 166 -7.80 4.11 3.43
N GLY A 167 -7.12 3.73 2.35
CA GLY A 167 -7.08 2.36 1.84
C GLY A 167 -6.03 1.45 2.46
N GLY A 168 -5.12 1.97 3.29
CA GLY A 168 -4.01 1.24 3.93
C GLY A 168 -4.41 0.26 5.02
N ASP A 169 -3.47 -0.63 5.37
CA ASP A 169 -3.66 -1.66 6.41
C ASP A 169 -3.84 -1.09 7.82
N SER A 170 -3.35 0.13 8.05
CA SER A 170 -3.63 0.94 9.24
C SER A 170 -4.57 2.09 8.90
N SER A 171 -5.46 2.41 9.84
CA SER A 171 -6.42 3.52 9.67
C SER A 171 -5.70 4.82 9.33
N TYR A 172 -6.23 5.60 8.37
CA TYR A 172 -5.70 6.92 7.99
C TYR A 172 -4.36 6.88 7.24
N GLN A 173 -4.03 5.76 6.61
CA GLN A 173 -2.89 5.63 5.71
C GLN A 173 -3.38 5.31 4.29
N PHE A 174 -2.66 5.82 3.30
CA PHE A 174 -2.98 5.56 1.90
C PHE A 174 -2.54 4.16 1.47
N LEU A 175 -3.26 3.60 0.49
CA LEU A 175 -2.88 2.47 -0.33
C LEU A 175 -3.11 2.81 -1.80
N ILE A 176 -2.02 2.81 -2.56
CA ILE A 176 -2.04 3.08 -4.00
C ILE A 176 -1.59 1.83 -4.73
N GLU A 177 -2.46 1.27 -5.56
CA GLU A 177 -2.11 0.20 -6.49
C GLU A 177 -2.03 0.77 -7.92
N ALA A 178 -0.89 0.56 -8.60
CA ALA A 178 -0.70 1.04 -9.96
C ALA A 178 0.15 0.07 -10.78
N PHE A 179 -0.13 -0.02 -12.08
CA PHE A 179 0.75 -0.70 -13.03
C PHE A 179 1.87 0.24 -13.48
N LEU A 180 3.12 -0.15 -13.24
CA LEU A 180 4.30 0.63 -13.60
C LEU A 180 5.01 -0.01 -14.79
N GLU A 181 5.47 0.82 -15.71
CA GLU A 181 6.33 0.42 -16.82
C GLU A 181 7.81 0.52 -16.45
N ALA A 182 8.58 -0.51 -16.77
CA ALA A 182 10.03 -0.54 -16.53
C ALA A 182 10.74 0.63 -17.21
N GLY A 183 11.59 1.33 -16.45
CA GLY A 183 12.35 2.50 -16.90
C GLY A 183 11.52 3.78 -17.06
N HIS A 184 10.21 3.73 -16.85
CA HIS A 184 9.36 4.92 -16.80
C HIS A 184 9.45 5.59 -15.42
N THR A 185 9.25 6.90 -15.38
CA THR A 185 9.35 7.69 -14.15
C THR A 185 7.96 8.10 -13.69
N TYR A 186 7.68 7.86 -12.41
CA TYR A 186 6.45 8.26 -11.73
C TYR A 186 6.78 9.15 -10.54
N ILE A 187 5.82 9.95 -10.09
CA ILE A 187 5.96 10.75 -8.88
C ILE A 187 4.91 10.33 -7.86
N LEU A 188 5.34 9.88 -6.68
CA LEU A 188 4.50 9.73 -5.50
C LEU A 188 4.62 10.99 -4.64
N VAL A 189 3.50 11.66 -4.38
CA VAL A 189 3.41 12.79 -3.47
C VAL A 189 2.73 12.35 -2.18
N VAL A 190 3.42 12.52 -1.06
CA VAL A 190 2.88 12.27 0.28
C VAL A 190 2.51 13.61 0.92
N THR A 191 1.30 13.68 1.48
CA THR A 191 0.75 14.83 2.21
C THR A 191 -0.10 14.34 3.38
N THR A 192 -0.72 15.25 4.12
CA THR A 192 -1.69 14.95 5.19
C THR A 192 -3.12 15.30 4.79
N HIS A 193 -4.07 14.66 5.47
CA HIS A 193 -5.49 14.95 5.35
C HIS A 193 -5.88 16.30 5.99
N ARG A 194 -5.16 16.73 7.04
CA ARG A 194 -5.36 18.06 7.66
C ARG A 194 -4.21 19.01 7.34
N GLU A 195 -4.54 20.30 7.28
CA GLU A 195 -3.59 21.34 6.93
C GLU A 195 -2.55 21.57 8.03
N SER A 196 -1.35 22.00 7.62
CA SER A 196 -0.25 22.37 8.52
C SER A 196 0.26 21.24 9.45
N GLU A 197 -0.13 19.99 9.24
CA GLU A 197 0.39 18.85 10.00
C GLU A 197 1.84 18.52 9.60
N THR A 198 2.64 18.17 10.61
CA THR A 198 4.07 17.87 10.45
C THR A 198 4.40 16.62 11.22
N GLY A 199 5.26 15.78 10.69
CA GLY A 199 5.64 14.52 11.31
C GLY A 199 6.43 13.63 10.36
N SER A 200 6.97 12.54 10.87
CA SER A 200 7.64 11.53 10.07
C SER A 200 6.63 10.61 9.40
N PHE A 201 6.99 10.10 8.23
CA PHE A 201 6.25 9.04 7.55
C PHE A 201 7.24 8.05 6.92
N SER A 202 6.75 6.84 6.69
CA SER A 202 7.39 5.89 5.81
C SER A 202 6.46 5.48 4.69
N VAL A 203 7.03 5.04 3.58
CA VAL A 203 6.33 4.44 2.44
C VAL A 203 6.94 3.08 2.20
N SER A 204 6.09 2.07 2.07
CA SER A 204 6.47 0.75 1.58
C SER A 204 5.95 0.58 0.15
N ALA A 205 6.73 -0.09 -0.71
CA ALA A 205 6.28 -0.51 -2.03
C ALA A 205 6.50 -2.01 -2.18
N SER A 206 5.47 -2.74 -2.60
CA SER A 206 5.53 -4.17 -2.90
C SER A 206 5.20 -4.39 -4.37
N GLY A 207 5.93 -5.27 -5.04
CA GLY A 207 5.70 -5.58 -6.46
C GLY A 207 6.66 -6.63 -7.01
N PRO A 208 6.71 -6.81 -8.35
CA PRO A 208 7.56 -7.81 -8.99
C PRO A 208 9.07 -7.64 -8.80
N ASP A 209 9.53 -6.46 -8.39
CA ASP A 209 10.94 -6.13 -8.19
C ASP A 209 11.07 -4.92 -7.24
N THR A 210 12.29 -4.51 -6.92
CA THR A 210 12.56 -3.33 -6.09
C THR A 210 12.09 -2.04 -6.77
N ALA A 211 11.39 -1.19 -6.02
CA ALA A 211 11.09 0.18 -6.43
C ALA A 211 12.20 1.12 -5.94
N ASN A 212 12.76 1.92 -6.85
CA ASN A 212 13.77 2.91 -6.51
C ASN A 212 13.11 4.25 -6.17
N PHE A 213 13.43 4.78 -5.00
CA PHE A 213 12.93 6.06 -4.52
C PHE A 213 14.01 7.14 -4.56
N LEU A 214 13.65 8.31 -5.07
CA LEU A 214 14.50 9.50 -5.03
C LEU A 214 13.70 10.71 -4.58
N SER A 215 14.14 11.37 -3.51
CA SER A 215 13.54 12.65 -3.10
C SER A 215 13.77 13.70 -4.17
N ILE A 216 12.72 14.41 -4.56
CA ILE A 216 12.81 15.49 -5.54
C ILE A 216 12.18 16.77 -5.02
N THR A 217 12.61 17.89 -5.58
CA THR A 217 11.91 19.17 -5.46
C THR A 217 11.25 19.45 -6.81
N PRO A 218 9.91 19.56 -6.88
CA PRO A 218 9.22 19.88 -8.12
C PRO A 218 9.75 21.16 -8.76
N THR A 219 9.86 21.15 -10.09
CA THR A 219 10.58 22.17 -10.86
C THR A 219 9.84 23.50 -10.99
N THR A 220 8.57 23.57 -10.56
CA THR A 220 7.71 24.76 -10.59
C THR A 220 7.32 25.23 -9.19
N ILE A 221 8.32 25.62 -8.40
CA ILE A 221 8.07 26.57 -7.30
C ILE A 221 8.10 27.97 -7.93
N GLN A 222 7.01 28.39 -8.59
CA GLN A 222 6.64 29.80 -8.44
C GLN A 222 6.23 29.90 -6.98
N PRO A 223 6.97 30.61 -6.10
CA PRO A 223 6.59 30.73 -4.72
C PRO A 223 5.27 31.50 -4.70
N ILE A 224 4.16 30.77 -4.66
CA ILE A 224 2.89 31.35 -4.26
C ILE A 224 3.11 31.69 -2.80
N THR A 225 3.53 32.93 -2.55
CA THR A 225 3.48 33.45 -1.20
C THR A 225 2.01 33.51 -0.81
N MET A 226 1.65 33.13 0.41
CA MET A 226 0.29 33.25 0.98
C MET A 226 -0.37 34.64 0.75
N ARG A 227 0.44 35.66 0.43
CA ARG A 227 0.00 37.04 0.12
C ARG A 227 -0.43 37.29 -1.33
N GLU A 228 -0.05 36.44 -2.28
CA GLU A 228 -0.34 36.69 -3.72
C GLU A 228 -1.66 36.06 -4.17
N PHE A 229 -2.12 34.98 -3.54
CA PHE A 229 -3.43 34.37 -3.85
C PHE A 229 -4.61 35.23 -3.39
N THR A 230 -4.55 35.85 -2.20
CA THR A 230 -5.60 36.75 -1.70
C THR A 230 -5.83 37.99 -2.59
N LYS A 231 -4.91 38.29 -3.51
CA LYS A 231 -5.05 39.38 -4.49
C LYS A 231 -5.71 38.97 -5.80
N ASN A 232 -5.65 37.71 -6.19
CA ASN A 232 -6.04 37.27 -7.55
C ASN A 232 -7.34 36.44 -7.61
N THR A 233 -7.95 36.07 -6.47
CA THR A 233 -9.21 35.29 -6.44
C THR A 233 -10.40 35.97 -5.76
N LEU A 234 -10.30 37.25 -5.37
CA LEU A 234 -11.51 38.01 -5.00
C LEU A 234 -12.08 38.68 -6.24
N PRO A 235 -13.19 38.19 -6.85
CA PRO A 235 -14.02 39.09 -7.63
C PRO A 235 -14.46 40.20 -6.67
N ALA A 236 -14.35 41.45 -7.13
CA ALA A 236 -14.88 42.60 -6.42
C ALA A 236 -16.28 42.25 -5.91
N ARG A 237 -16.53 42.42 -4.61
CA ARG A 237 -17.87 42.35 -4.02
C ARG A 237 -18.77 43.32 -4.79
N GLU A 238 -19.45 42.82 -5.83
CA GLU A 238 -20.59 43.50 -6.40
C GLU A 238 -21.71 43.41 -5.38
N LYS A 239 -22.20 44.60 -5.06
CA LYS A 239 -23.35 44.86 -4.22
C LYS A 239 -24.56 44.15 -4.81
N TYR A 240 -24.97 43.03 -4.22
CA TYR A 240 -26.35 42.61 -4.28
C TYR A 240 -27.01 42.90 -2.94
N ALA A 241 -27.67 44.06 -2.92
CA ALA A 241 -28.76 44.32 -2.00
C ALA A 241 -29.93 43.39 -2.34
N PHE A 242 -30.35 42.59 -1.37
CA PHE A 242 -31.73 42.16 -1.17
C PHE A 242 -31.97 42.44 0.32
N GLY A 243 -32.81 43.38 0.74
CA GLY A 243 -34.13 43.68 0.23
C GLY A 243 -35.11 42.83 1.03
N ASP A 244 -35.74 43.44 2.04
CA ASP A 244 -36.65 42.87 3.03
C ASP A 244 -37.82 42.03 2.48
N THR A 245 -38.54 41.40 3.43
CA THR A 245 -39.91 40.84 3.46
C THR A 245 -39.97 39.30 3.48
N PHE A 246 -40.62 38.58 4.42
CA PHE A 246 -41.47 38.86 5.60
C PHE A 246 -41.06 37.92 6.75
#